data_AF-A0AAD8MNF2-F1
#
_entry.id   AF-A0AAD8MNF2-F1
#
_cell.length_a   1.000
_cell.length_b   1.000
_cell.length_c   1.000
_cell.angle_alpha   90.00
_cell.angle_beta   90.00
_cell.angle_gamma   90.00
#
_symmetry.space_group_name_H-M   'P 1'
#
loop_
_entity.id
_entity.type
_entity.pdbx_description
1 polymer ?
#
loop_
_entity_poly.entity_id
_entity_poly.type
_entity_poly.pdbx_seq_one_letter_code
_entity_poly.pdbx_strand_id
1 'polypeptide(L)'
;MTKKDVIANMFGVKLSAVITTHPPLQSNNKGSRKRIVGPAEKSVDGRDRVRIMCKICKKKSYHDSRNCPQKGLEKNLSVHQVEEPLNGDDTEMSDRNEDEEYIE
;
A
#
# COMPACT_ATOMS: atom_id res chain seq x y z
N MET A 1 40.81 -43.12 -23.76
CA MET A 1 40.87 -41.97 -22.84
C MET A 1 39.83 -40.97 -23.29
N THR A 2 38.85 -40.61 -22.46
CA THR A 2 37.85 -39.61 -22.86
C THR A 2 38.41 -38.20 -22.66
N LYS A 3 37.87 -37.21 -23.37
CA LYS A 3 38.27 -35.79 -23.24
C LYS A 3 38.18 -35.30 -21.78
N LYS A 4 37.21 -35.81 -21.02
CA LYS A 4 37.04 -35.50 -19.60
C LYS A 4 38.20 -36.05 -18.75
N ASP A 5 38.70 -37.24 -19.07
CA ASP A 5 39.83 -37.85 -18.37
C ASP A 5 41.15 -37.11 -18.64
N VAL A 6 41.34 -36.65 -19.88
CA VAL A 6 42.52 -35.83 -20.26
C VAL A 6 42.55 -34.54 -19.44
N ILE A 7 41.41 -33.85 -19.35
CA ILE A 7 41.28 -32.60 -18.60
C ILE A 7 41.47 -32.84 -17.10
N ALA A 8 40.87 -33.91 -16.55
CA ALA A 8 41.02 -34.25 -15.14
C ALA A 8 42.47 -34.58 -14.76
N ASN A 9 43.21 -35.26 -15.63
CA ASN A 9 44.63 -35.54 -15.42
C ASN A 9 45.49 -34.28 -15.54
N MET A 10 45.14 -33.35 -16.42
CA MET A 10 45.88 -32.10 -16.61
C MET A 10 45.74 -31.13 -15.43
N PHE A 11 44.54 -31.00 -14.88
CA PHE A 11 44.25 -30.06 -13.78
C PHE A 11 44.19 -30.72 -12.40
N GLY A 12 44.33 -32.05 -12.32
CA GLY A 12 44.28 -32.81 -11.07
C GLY A 12 42.90 -32.87 -10.40
N VAL A 13 41.85 -32.37 -11.06
CA VAL A 13 40.50 -32.27 -10.53
C VAL A 13 39.51 -32.95 -11.47
N LYS A 14 38.73 -33.90 -10.95
CA LYS A 14 37.62 -34.50 -11.68
C LYS A 14 36.45 -33.52 -11.75
N LEU A 15 35.97 -33.23 -12.95
CA LEU A 15 34.79 -32.39 -13.18
C LEU A 15 33.57 -33.00 -12.47
N SER A 16 32.83 -32.19 -11.71
CA SER A 16 31.56 -32.62 -11.13
C SER A 16 30.52 -32.83 -12.22
N ALA A 17 29.67 -33.85 -12.06
CA ALA A 17 28.60 -34.14 -13.02
C ALA A 17 27.46 -33.10 -12.97
N VAL A 18 27.33 -32.40 -11.85
CA VAL A 18 26.29 -31.40 -11.59
C VAL A 18 26.98 -30.09 -11.19
N ILE A 19 26.68 -29.03 -11.92
CA ILE A 19 27.12 -27.66 -11.63
C ILE A 19 25.85 -26.82 -11.50
N THR A 20 25.50 -26.39 -10.29
CA THR A 20 24.39 -25.48 -10.03
C THR A 20 24.90 -24.05 -10.06
N THR A 21 24.64 -23.33 -11.15
CA THR A 21 24.94 -21.91 -11.26
C THR A 21 23.81 -21.10 -10.64
N HIS A 22 24.07 -20.44 -9.52
CA HIS A 22 23.12 -19.49 -8.93
C HIS A 22 23.20 -18.14 -9.65
N PRO A 23 22.07 -17.41 -9.79
CA PRO A 23 22.10 -16.03 -10.24
C PRO A 23 22.91 -15.17 -9.26
N PRO A 24 23.54 -14.09 -9.74
CA PRO A 24 24.28 -13.19 -8.87
C PRO A 24 23.37 -12.60 -7.79
N LEU A 25 23.90 -12.45 -6.58
CA LEU A 25 23.19 -11.78 -5.50
C LEU A 25 22.98 -10.31 -5.85
N GLN A 26 21.79 -9.78 -5.55
CA GLN A 26 21.51 -8.36 -5.71
C GLN A 26 22.48 -7.55 -4.82
N SER A 27 23.20 -6.60 -5.44
CA SER A 27 24.08 -5.68 -4.71
C SER A 27 23.27 -4.84 -3.71
N ASN A 28 23.86 -4.52 -2.56
CA ASN A 28 23.27 -3.66 -1.53
C ASN A 28 23.88 -2.24 -1.52
N ASN A 29 24.51 -1.83 -2.61
CA ASN A 29 25.15 -0.52 -2.77
C ASN A 29 24.14 0.65 -2.80
N LYS A 30 24.63 1.90 -2.74
CA LYS A 30 23.81 3.11 -2.83
C LYS A 30 23.05 3.13 -4.16
N GLY A 31 21.72 3.02 -4.09
CA GLY A 31 20.82 2.99 -5.27
C GLY A 31 20.16 1.64 -5.54
N SER A 32 20.59 0.56 -4.88
CA SER A 32 20.00 -0.79 -5.04
C SER A 32 18.77 -1.06 -4.15
N ARG A 33 18.56 -0.25 -3.11
CA ARG A 33 17.42 -0.37 -2.20
C ARG A 33 16.21 0.38 -2.76
N LYS A 34 15.01 0.03 -2.26
CA LYS A 34 13.78 0.79 -2.53
C LYS A 34 14.05 2.28 -2.26
N ARG A 35 13.66 3.12 -3.20
CA ARG A 35 13.81 4.57 -3.12
C ARG A 35 13.13 5.10 -1.86
N ILE A 36 13.80 6.00 -1.14
CA ILE A 36 13.19 6.73 -0.02
C ILE A 36 12.20 7.74 -0.64
N VAL A 37 10.93 7.61 -0.27
CA VAL A 37 9.86 8.51 -0.72
C VAL A 37 9.88 9.77 0.16
N GLY A 38 9.97 10.94 -0.47
CA GLY A 38 10.02 12.22 0.24
C GLY A 38 8.67 12.60 0.85
N PRO A 39 8.63 13.55 1.80
CA PRO A 39 7.37 13.97 2.43
C PRO A 39 6.32 14.49 1.45
N ALA A 40 6.74 15.23 0.41
CA ALA A 40 5.85 15.74 -0.63
C ALA A 40 5.23 14.62 -1.49
N GLU A 41 6.00 13.57 -1.78
CA GLU A 41 5.49 12.42 -2.53
C GLU A 41 4.50 11.61 -1.67
N LYS A 42 4.78 11.47 -0.37
CA LYS A 42 3.86 10.83 0.58
C LYS A 42 2.51 11.57 0.67
N SER A 43 2.50 12.90 0.62
CA SER A 43 1.26 13.69 0.69
C SER A 43 0.44 13.63 -0.60
N VAL A 44 1.11 13.49 -1.76
CA VAL A 44 0.44 13.32 -3.06
C VAL A 44 -0.21 11.94 -3.17
N ASP A 45 0.44 10.88 -2.69
CA ASP A 45 0.00 9.48 -2.80
C ASP A 45 -1.38 9.17 -2.16
N GLY A 46 -1.96 10.11 -1.42
CA GLY A 46 -3.39 10.12 -1.12
C GLY A 46 -3.88 9.06 -0.14
N ARG A 47 -2.98 8.24 0.40
CA ARG A 47 -3.30 7.08 1.25
C ARG A 47 -3.96 7.48 2.58
N ASP A 48 -3.70 8.69 3.07
CA ASP A 48 -4.21 9.20 4.36
C ASP A 48 -5.21 10.36 4.22
N ARG A 49 -5.75 10.61 3.02
CA ARG A 49 -6.74 11.70 2.88
C ARG A 49 -8.09 11.26 3.45
N VAL A 50 -8.65 12.05 4.36
CA VAL A 50 -10.00 11.78 4.89
C VAL A 50 -11.02 11.99 3.77
N ARG A 51 -11.93 11.01 3.60
CA ARG A 51 -13.06 11.15 2.68
C ARG A 51 -14.04 12.17 3.26
N ILE A 52 -14.31 13.23 2.51
CA ILE A 52 -15.24 14.30 2.89
C ILE A 52 -16.61 14.10 2.22
N MET A 53 -17.68 14.55 2.87
CA MET A 53 -19.02 14.54 2.29
C MET A 53 -19.17 15.68 1.28
N CYS A 54 -19.41 15.34 0.02
CA CYS A 54 -19.65 16.33 -1.02
C CYS A 54 -21.10 16.84 -0.96
N LYS A 55 -21.32 18.16 -0.96
CA LYS A 55 -22.66 18.76 -0.90
C LYS A 55 -23.52 18.54 -2.15
N ILE A 56 -22.90 18.25 -3.30
CA ILE A 56 -23.59 18.05 -4.59
C ILE A 56 -24.05 16.60 -4.71
N CYS A 57 -23.11 15.64 -4.74
CA CYS A 57 -23.43 14.23 -4.91
C CYS A 57 -23.86 13.52 -3.61
N LYS A 58 -23.76 14.18 -2.45
CA LYS A 58 -24.07 13.65 -1.12
C LYS A 58 -23.30 12.37 -0.74
N LYS A 59 -22.18 12.08 -1.43
CA LYS A 59 -21.33 10.90 -1.19
C LYS A 59 -20.04 11.29 -0.46
N LYS A 60 -19.54 10.41 0.40
CA LYS A 60 -18.20 10.51 1.01
C LYS A 60 -17.15 10.20 -0.07
N SER A 61 -16.32 11.16 -0.44
CA SER A 61 -15.36 11.04 -1.53
C SER A 61 -14.09 11.88 -1.27
N TYR A 62 -13.12 11.82 -2.19
CA TYR A 62 -11.91 12.64 -2.12
C TYR A 62 -12.06 14.03 -2.79
N HIS A 63 -13.25 14.35 -3.32
CA HIS A 63 -13.55 15.66 -3.89
C HIS A 63 -14.53 16.43 -3.01
N ASP A 64 -14.45 17.77 -3.05
CA ASP A 64 -15.44 18.65 -2.45
C ASP A 64 -16.50 19.08 -3.48
N SER A 65 -17.46 19.93 -3.07
CA SER A 65 -18.49 20.45 -3.98
C SER A 65 -17.93 21.36 -5.09
N ARG A 66 -16.73 21.92 -4.94
CA ARG A 66 -16.14 22.78 -5.97
C ARG A 66 -15.69 21.94 -7.17
N ASN A 67 -15.13 20.76 -6.88
CA ASN A 67 -14.58 19.82 -7.85
C ASN A 67 -15.42 18.55 -8.02
N CYS A 68 -16.72 18.60 -7.71
CA CYS A 68 -17.58 17.43 -7.86
C CYS A 68 -17.74 17.10 -9.35
N PRO A 69 -17.48 15.86 -9.79
CA PRO A 69 -17.63 15.49 -11.19
C PRO A 69 -19.08 15.56 -11.65
N GLN A 70 -20.05 15.39 -10.74
CA GLN A 70 -21.48 15.51 -11.04
C GLN A 70 -21.94 16.98 -11.20
N LYS A 71 -21.07 17.95 -10.92
CA LYS A 71 -21.36 19.37 -11.09
C LYS A 71 -21.59 19.66 -12.58
N GLY A 72 -22.85 19.87 -12.96
CA GLY A 72 -23.27 20.12 -14.35
C GLY A 72 -23.88 18.91 -15.08
N LEU A 73 -23.86 17.72 -14.47
CA LEU A 73 -24.52 16.51 -15.00
C LEU A 73 -25.98 16.37 -14.55
N GLU A 74 -26.44 17.23 -13.63
CA GLU A 74 -27.82 17.22 -13.09
C GLU A 74 -28.94 17.43 -14.13
N LYS A 75 -28.60 17.62 -15.40
CA LYS A 75 -29.59 17.76 -16.47
C LYS A 75 -30.20 16.43 -16.92
N ASN A 76 -29.63 15.28 -16.57
CA ASN A 76 -30.17 13.98 -16.97
C ASN A 76 -29.88 12.92 -15.91
N LEU A 77 -30.84 12.62 -15.03
CA LEU A 77 -31.22 11.29 -14.52
C LEU A 77 -32.10 11.49 -13.28
N SER A 78 -33.41 11.46 -13.49
CA SER A 78 -34.36 11.08 -12.45
C SER A 78 -34.29 9.56 -12.25
N VAL A 79 -34.82 9.12 -11.11
CA VAL A 79 -35.16 7.73 -10.71
C VAL A 79 -34.19 7.09 -9.71
N HIS A 80 -34.61 7.23 -8.44
CA HIS A 80 -34.51 6.29 -7.33
C HIS A 80 -34.01 4.88 -7.66
N GLN A 81 -32.98 4.42 -6.93
CA GLN A 81 -33.04 3.14 -6.19
C GLN A 81 -32.27 3.28 -4.88
N VAL A 82 -32.97 2.96 -3.79
CA VAL A 82 -32.50 2.84 -2.41
C VAL A 82 -31.95 1.44 -2.22
N GLU A 83 -30.76 1.28 -1.65
CA GLU A 83 -30.35 0.05 -0.97
C GLU A 83 -29.68 0.43 0.36
N GLU A 84 -30.09 -0.29 1.41
CA GLU A 84 -29.93 -0.02 2.84
C GLU A 84 -28.47 -0.08 3.34
N PRO A 85 -28.11 0.63 4.43
CA PRO A 85 -26.83 0.43 5.10
C PRO A 85 -26.87 -0.80 6.01
N LEU A 86 -26.04 -1.80 5.72
CA LEU A 86 -25.69 -2.84 6.69
C LEU A 86 -24.81 -2.24 7.79
N ASN A 87 -25.30 -2.37 9.03
CA ASN A 87 -24.65 -1.99 10.27
C ASN A 87 -23.28 -2.66 10.44
N GLY A 88 -22.31 -1.92 10.96
CA GLY A 88 -21.02 -2.40 11.45
C GLY A 88 -20.62 -1.49 12.59
N ASP A 89 -20.74 -2.00 13.80
CA ASP A 89 -20.90 -1.31 15.06
C ASP A 89 -19.69 -1.69 15.90
N ASP A 90 -18.62 -0.90 15.84
CA ASP A 90 -17.42 -1.16 16.64
C ASP A 90 -16.84 0.15 17.16
N THR A 91 -17.10 0.49 18.42
CA THR A 91 -16.08 0.71 19.48
C THR A 91 -16.68 1.50 20.64
N GLU A 92 -16.99 0.76 21.71
CA GLU A 92 -17.15 1.25 23.08
C GLU A 92 -15.80 1.74 23.65
N MET A 93 -15.86 2.73 24.57
CA MET A 93 -14.91 3.09 25.65
C MET A 93 -14.92 4.63 25.80
N SER A 94 -14.95 5.23 26.99
CA SER A 94 -14.83 4.72 28.35
C SER A 94 -15.27 5.80 29.36
N ASP A 95 -15.56 5.33 30.56
CA ASP A 95 -16.05 6.06 31.74
C ASP A 95 -15.25 7.32 32.12
N ARG A 96 -15.98 8.36 32.53
CA ARG A 96 -15.46 9.50 33.29
C ARG A 96 -15.59 9.15 34.78
N ASN A 97 -14.47 8.97 35.47
CA ASN A 97 -14.42 9.07 36.93
C ASN A 97 -13.85 10.45 37.26
N GLU A 98 -14.72 11.32 37.77
CA GLU A 98 -14.36 12.58 38.42
C GLU A 98 -14.26 12.28 39.92
N ASP A 99 -13.05 12.13 40.46
CA ASP A 99 -12.79 12.14 41.90
C ASP A 99 -11.36 12.67 42.12
N GLU A 100 -11.21 13.98 42.19
CA GLU A 100 -10.13 14.63 42.96
C GLU A 100 -10.74 15.74 43.82
N GLU A 101 -11.28 15.33 44.97
CA GLU A 101 -11.47 16.20 46.13
C GLU A 101 -10.38 15.86 47.15
N TYR A 102 -9.45 16.78 47.39
CA TYR A 102 -8.75 16.84 48.67
C TYR A 102 -8.72 18.29 49.15
N ILE A 103 -9.49 18.52 50.21
CA ILE A 103 -9.57 19.75 51.00
C ILE A 103 -8.45 19.71 52.06
N GLU A 104 -7.79 20.87 52.23
CA GLU A 104 -6.91 21.37 53.31
C GLU A 104 -6.09 20.41 54.18
#